data_AF-A0A9D8XB03-F1
#
_entry.id   AF-A0A9D8XB03-F1
#
_cell.length_a   1.000
_cell.length_b   1.000
_cell.length_c   1.000
_cell.angle_alpha   90.00
_cell.angle_beta   90.00
_cell.angle_gamma   90.00
#
_symmetry.space_group_name_H-M   'P 1'
#
loop_
_entity.id
_entity.type
_entity.pdbx_description
1 polymer ?
#
loop_
_entity_poly.entity_id
_entity_poly.type
_entity_poly.pdbx_seq_one_letter_code
_entity_poly.pdbx_strand_id
1 'polypeptide(L)'
;MDDNKLQSRSVLAPLVFFAVATAMALIMMIATLVMWLTELIGSATWATLIVGGFFTFVAWLIYVLSVRQSILYVKDRLDTIYDVAFAVRNGYKVALRYLGSFVDEILRK
;
A
#
# COMPACT_ATOMS: atom_id res chain seq x y z
N MET A 1 -24.26 -22.80 1.15
CA MET A 1 -23.53 -21.60 1.61
C MET A 1 -22.05 -21.82 1.32
N ASP A 2 -21.62 -21.96 0.05
CA ASP A 2 -20.19 -22.16 -0.29
C ASP A 2 -19.81 -21.55 -1.66
N ASP A 3 -20.57 -20.57 -2.13
CA ASP A 3 -20.54 -20.16 -3.55
C ASP A 3 -19.62 -18.94 -3.77
N ASN A 4 -19.20 -18.28 -2.68
CA ASN A 4 -18.38 -17.06 -2.70
C ASN A 4 -16.86 -17.34 -2.85
N LYS A 5 -16.38 -18.55 -2.53
CA LYS A 5 -14.94 -18.87 -2.60
C LYS A 5 -14.41 -19.07 -4.02
N LEU A 6 -15.27 -19.45 -4.96
CA LEU A 6 -14.87 -19.70 -6.36
C LEU A 6 -14.76 -18.39 -7.17
N GLN A 7 -15.63 -17.41 -6.89
CA GLN A 7 -15.67 -16.15 -7.65
C GLN A 7 -14.45 -15.26 -7.36
N SER A 8 -13.99 -15.19 -6.10
CA SER A 8 -12.79 -14.42 -5.73
C SER A 8 -11.51 -15.00 -6.36
N ARG A 9 -11.36 -16.34 -6.36
CA ARG A 9 -10.17 -17.03 -6.88
C ARG A 9 -10.07 -16.97 -8.41
N SER A 10 -11.20 -16.94 -9.13
CA SER A 10 -11.24 -16.86 -10.59
C SER A 10 -10.90 -15.48 -11.15
N VAL A 11 -11.06 -14.40 -10.39
CA VAL A 11 -10.69 -13.03 -10.82
C VAL A 11 -9.26 -12.70 -10.41
N LEU A 12 -8.80 -13.23 -9.27
CA LEU A 12 -7.40 -13.10 -8.82
C LEU A 12 -6.40 -13.70 -9.81
N ALA A 13 -6.71 -14.88 -10.38
CA ALA A 13 -5.81 -15.55 -11.33
C ALA A 13 -5.49 -14.71 -12.60
N PRO A 14 -6.48 -14.20 -13.37
CA PRO A 14 -6.21 -13.35 -14.52
C PRO A 14 -5.63 -11.98 -14.14
N LEU A 15 -5.97 -11.43 -12.97
CA LEU A 15 -5.38 -10.18 -12.50
C LEU A 15 -3.87 -10.31 -12.22
N VAL A 16 -3.45 -11.39 -11.57
CA VAL A 16 -2.03 -11.69 -11.34
C VAL A 16 -1.32 -11.94 -12.67
N PHE A 17 -1.94 -12.69 -13.57
CA PHE A 17 -1.36 -12.97 -14.89
C PHE A 17 -1.18 -11.68 -15.71
N PHE A 18 -2.16 -10.78 -15.66
CA PHE A 18 -2.08 -9.46 -16.28
C PHE A 18 -0.98 -8.61 -15.66
N ALA A 19 -0.91 -8.55 -14.32
CA ALA A 19 0.14 -7.80 -13.62
C ALA A 19 1.54 -8.32 -14.00
N VAL A 20 1.73 -9.64 -14.07
CA VAL A 20 2.99 -10.27 -14.50
C VAL A 20 3.27 -9.96 -15.97
N ALA A 21 2.27 -10.04 -16.85
CA ALA A 21 2.42 -9.73 -18.27
C ALA A 21 2.78 -8.25 -18.50
N THR A 22 2.12 -7.32 -17.80
CA THR A 22 2.43 -5.89 -17.84
C THR A 22 3.84 -5.62 -17.31
N ALA A 23 4.23 -6.27 -16.20
CA ALA A 23 5.60 -6.14 -15.68
C ALA A 23 6.64 -6.67 -16.68
N MET A 24 6.40 -7.84 -17.28
CA MET A 24 7.29 -8.43 -18.29
C MET A 24 7.40 -7.55 -19.53
N ALA A 25 6.28 -7.00 -20.01
CA ALA A 25 6.26 -6.09 -21.16
C ALA A 25 7.04 -4.80 -20.87
N LEU A 26 6.91 -4.24 -19.67
CA LEU A 26 7.70 -3.08 -19.25
C LEU A 26 9.20 -3.40 -19.21
N ILE A 27 9.58 -4.56 -18.66
CA ILE A 27 10.99 -5.00 -18.63
C ILE A 27 11.52 -5.17 -20.06
N MET A 28 10.76 -5.81 -20.94
CA MET A 28 11.11 -5.98 -22.35
C MET A 28 11.24 -4.64 -23.07
N MET A 29 10.29 -3.72 -22.88
CA MET A 29 10.34 -2.38 -23.48
C MET A 29 11.59 -1.62 -23.05
N ILE A 30 11.96 -1.70 -21.77
CA ILE A 30 13.20 -1.10 -21.27
C ILE A 30 14.40 -1.77 -21.91
N ALA A 31 14.47 -3.11 -21.92
CA ALA A 31 15.58 -3.84 -22.52
C ALA A 31 15.78 -3.52 -24.01
N THR A 32 14.70 -3.41 -24.79
CA THR A 32 14.74 -2.97 -26.20
C THR A 32 15.29 -1.54 -26.32
N LEU A 33 14.88 -0.64 -25.42
CA LEU A 33 15.34 0.75 -25.41
C LEU A 33 16.83 0.85 -25.01
N VAL A 34 17.31 -0.02 -24.11
CA VAL A 34 18.75 -0.19 -23.80
C VAL A 34 19.52 -0.60 -25.05
N MET A 35 19.03 -1.63 -25.77
CA MET A 35 19.69 -2.12 -26.98
C MET A 35 19.73 -1.05 -28.07
N TRP A 36 18.62 -0.33 -28.27
CA TRP A 36 18.57 0.80 -29.19
C TRP A 36 19.57 1.91 -28.82
N LEU A 37 19.69 2.24 -27.53
CA LEU A 37 20.67 3.23 -27.05
C LEU A 37 22.12 2.73 -27.16
N THR A 38 22.33 1.42 -27.01
CA THR A 38 23.64 0.76 -27.18
C THR A 38 24.15 0.91 -28.61
N GLU A 39 23.27 0.72 -29.60
CA GLU A 39 23.61 0.89 -31.02
C GLU A 39 23.95 2.36 -31.36
N LEU A 40 23.27 3.34 -30.77
CA LEU A 40 23.56 4.76 -31.01
C LEU A 40 24.89 5.24 -30.39
N ILE A 41 25.29 4.71 -29.23
CA ILE A 41 26.48 5.15 -28.49
C ILE A 41 27.72 4.31 -28.87
N GLY A 42 27.52 3.16 -29.52
CA GLY A 42 28.60 2.24 -29.91
C GLY A 42 29.23 1.48 -28.73
N SER A 43 28.64 1.58 -27.53
CA SER A 43 29.15 0.91 -26.33
C SER A 43 28.02 0.43 -25.41
N ALA A 44 27.94 -0.89 -25.26
CA ALA A 44 26.93 -1.57 -24.46
C ALA A 44 26.99 -1.21 -22.97
N THR A 45 28.19 -0.96 -22.44
CA THR A 45 28.40 -0.69 -21.01
C THR A 45 27.83 0.67 -20.58
N TRP A 46 27.97 1.70 -21.41
CA TRP A 46 27.44 3.03 -21.11
C TRP A 46 25.91 3.07 -21.22
N ALA A 47 25.34 2.34 -22.18
CA ALA A 47 23.90 2.26 -22.36
C ALA A 47 23.20 1.51 -21.20
N THR A 48 23.75 0.40 -20.73
CA THR A 48 23.19 -0.30 -19.55
C THR A 48 23.30 0.53 -18.27
N LEU A 49 24.37 1.31 -18.11
CA LEU A 49 24.54 2.20 -16.96
C LEU A 49 23.51 3.34 -16.94
N ILE A 50 23.27 4.00 -18.07
CA ILE A 50 22.30 5.10 -18.16
C ILE A 50 20.88 4.58 -17.96
N VAL A 51 20.52 3.49 -18.62
CA VAL A 51 19.16 2.95 -18.51
C VAL A 51 18.93 2.26 -17.17
N GLY A 52 19.92 1.55 -16.63
CA GLY A 52 19.85 1.00 -15.27
C GLY A 52 19.75 2.11 -14.22
N GLY A 53 20.49 3.20 -14.40
CA GLY A 53 20.40 4.40 -13.55
C GLY A 53 19.03 5.06 -13.63
N PHE A 54 18.50 5.25 -14.84
CA PHE A 54 17.17 5.82 -15.06
C PHE A 54 16.06 4.93 -14.47
N PHE A 55 16.15 3.62 -14.66
CA PHE A 55 15.22 2.67 -14.07
C PHE A 55 15.25 2.68 -12.54
N THR A 56 16.45 2.75 -11.95
CA THR A 56 16.61 2.87 -10.49
C THR A 56 16.01 4.19 -9.99
N PHE A 57 16.20 5.28 -10.73
CA PHE A 57 15.62 6.57 -10.38
C PHE A 57 14.10 6.56 -10.45
N VAL A 58 13.51 5.97 -11.51
CA VAL A 58 12.05 5.80 -11.64
C VAL A 58 11.51 4.88 -10.55
N ALA A 59 12.18 3.77 -10.25
CA ALA A 59 11.79 2.86 -9.18
C ALA A 59 11.86 3.54 -7.80
N TRP A 60 12.90 4.32 -7.55
CA TRP A 60 13.03 5.14 -6.34
C TRP A 60 11.95 6.22 -6.26
N LEU A 61 11.62 6.88 -7.38
CA LEU A 61 10.56 7.88 -7.45
C LEU A 61 9.19 7.24 -7.19
N ILE A 62 8.90 6.09 -7.80
CA ILE A 62 7.70 5.30 -7.53
C ILE A 62 7.68 4.86 -6.07
N TYR A 63 8.80 4.45 -5.48
CA TYR A 63 8.86 4.09 -4.07
C TYR A 63 8.51 5.29 -3.18
N VAL A 64 9.11 6.45 -3.40
CA VAL A 64 8.81 7.67 -2.61
C VAL A 64 7.36 8.13 -2.82
N LEU A 65 6.86 8.11 -4.05
CA LEU A 65 5.47 8.46 -4.37
C LEU A 65 4.48 7.43 -3.82
N SER A 66 4.77 6.14 -3.89
CA SER A 66 3.97 5.05 -3.35
C SER A 66 3.95 5.07 -1.84
N VAL A 67 5.06 5.41 -1.19
CA VAL A 67 5.12 5.66 0.26
C VAL A 67 4.24 6.86 0.61
N ARG A 68 4.31 7.97 -0.14
CA ARG A 68 3.43 9.14 0.07
C ARG A 68 1.95 8.87 -0.21
N GLN A 69 1.64 8.11 -1.27
CA GLN A 69 0.29 7.70 -1.65
C GLN A 69 -0.27 6.68 -0.65
N SER A 70 0.54 5.75 -0.15
CA SER A 70 0.19 4.86 0.95
C SER A 70 -0.09 5.66 2.23
N ILE A 71 0.68 6.72 2.49
CA ILE A 71 0.40 7.64 3.60
C ILE A 71 -0.93 8.40 3.40
N LEU A 72 -1.26 8.80 2.16
CA LEU A 72 -2.53 9.47 1.85
C LEU A 72 -3.75 8.54 1.88
N TYR A 73 -3.62 7.29 1.44
CA TYR A 73 -4.67 6.26 1.53
C TYR A 73 -4.87 5.78 2.98
N VAL A 74 -3.79 5.78 3.78
CA VAL A 74 -3.85 5.56 5.23
C VAL A 74 -4.49 6.75 5.94
N LYS A 75 -4.31 8.01 5.51
CA LYS A 75 -5.00 9.18 6.10
C LYS A 75 -6.52 9.09 5.98
N ASP A 76 -7.04 8.64 4.85
CA ASP A 76 -8.49 8.50 4.63
C ASP A 76 -9.12 7.38 5.50
N ARG A 77 -8.36 6.31 5.78
CA ARG A 77 -8.75 5.26 6.75
C ARG A 77 -8.48 5.62 8.21
N LEU A 78 -7.52 6.49 8.47
CA LEU A 78 -7.19 6.96 9.82
C LEU A 78 -8.31 7.86 10.35
N ASP A 79 -8.99 8.66 9.52
CA ASP A 79 -10.14 9.46 9.99
C ASP A 79 -11.26 8.59 10.58
N THR A 80 -11.61 7.47 9.93
CA THR A 80 -12.60 6.51 10.46
C THR A 80 -12.12 5.80 11.74
N ILE A 81 -10.82 5.53 11.88
CA ILE A 81 -10.27 4.87 13.08
C ILE A 81 -10.07 5.87 14.23
N TYR A 82 -9.80 7.14 13.93
CA TYR A 82 -9.65 8.20 14.93
C TYR A 82 -10.98 8.49 15.63
N ASP A 83 -12.10 8.38 14.91
CA ASP A 83 -13.45 8.49 15.47
C ASP A 83 -13.73 7.36 16.50
N VAL A 84 -13.26 6.14 16.19
CA VAL A 84 -13.36 4.99 17.10
C VAL A 84 -12.47 5.17 18.34
N ALA A 85 -11.26 5.72 18.19
CA ALA A 85 -10.38 6.00 19.32
C ALA A 85 -10.94 7.09 20.25
N PHE A 86 -11.58 8.12 19.67
CA PHE A 86 -12.26 9.17 20.43
C PHE A 86 -13.51 8.64 21.16
N ALA A 87 -14.29 7.78 20.51
CA ALA A 87 -15.46 7.12 21.11
C ALA A 87 -15.08 6.21 22.29
N VAL A 88 -14.01 5.42 22.15
CA VAL A 88 -13.48 4.57 23.24
C VAL A 88 -13.00 5.44 24.41
N ARG A 89 -12.26 6.52 24.15
CA ARG A 89 -11.77 7.42 25.19
C ARG A 89 -12.91 8.12 25.96
N ASN A 90 -13.98 8.50 25.27
CA ASN A 90 -15.18 9.05 25.94
C ASN A 90 -15.95 7.97 26.71
N GLY A 91 -16.03 6.74 26.18
CA GLY A 91 -16.62 5.59 26.86
C GLY A 91 -15.94 5.27 28.20
N TYR A 92 -14.61 5.35 28.27
CA TYR A 92 -13.86 5.15 29.52
C TYR A 92 -14.20 6.19 30.59
N LYS A 93 -14.41 7.46 30.23
CA LYS A 93 -14.81 8.50 31.19
C LYS A 93 -16.20 8.24 31.77
N VAL A 94 -17.11 7.76 30.93
CA VAL A 94 -18.47 7.42 31.34
C VAL A 94 -18.46 6.18 32.25
N ALA A 95 -17.72 5.13 31.85
CA ALA A 95 -17.57 3.91 32.64
C ALA A 95 -16.92 4.18 34.01
N LEU A 96 -15.87 5.00 34.06
CA LEU A 96 -15.22 5.40 35.31
C LEU A 96 -16.15 6.22 36.21
N ARG A 97 -17.04 7.05 35.64
CA ARG A 97 -18.03 7.81 36.40
C ARG A 97 -19.09 6.90 37.02
N TYR A 98 -19.58 5.92 36.27
CA TYR A 98 -20.52 4.93 36.81
C TYR A 98 -19.87 4.05 37.88
N LEU A 99 -18.63 3.63 37.65
CA LEU A 99 -17.88 2.82 38.62
C LEU A 99 -17.66 3.59 39.93
N GLY A 100 -17.31 4.88 39.86
CA GLY A 100 -17.16 5.73 41.04
C GLY A 100 -18.47 5.88 41.83
N SER A 101 -19.60 6.05 41.14
CA SER A 101 -20.93 6.10 41.79
C SER A 101 -21.29 4.79 42.47
N PHE A 102 -21.00 3.66 41.83
CA PHE A 102 -21.33 2.33 42.35
C PHE A 102 -20.47 1.98 43.57
N VAL A 103 -19.20 2.37 43.54
CA VAL A 103 -18.27 2.19 44.67
C VAL A 103 -18.67 3.06 45.85
N ASP A 104 -19.06 4.33 45.64
CA ASP A 104 -19.53 5.21 46.74
C ASP A 104 -20.83 4.70 47.37
N GLU A 105 -21.74 4.13 46.57
CA GLU A 105 -22.99 3.55 47.06
C GLU A 105 -22.78 2.27 47.89
N ILE A 106 -21.81 1.43 47.52
CA ILE A 106 -21.43 0.24 48.30
C ILE A 106 -20.68 0.64 49.58
N LEU A 107 -19.80 1.64 49.53
CA LEU A 107 -19.02 2.07 50.71
C LEU A 107 -19.84 2.84 51.74
N ARG A 108 -20.98 3.42 51.34
CA ARG A 108 -21.87 4.20 52.22
C ARG A 108 -22.94 3.34 52.90
N LYS A 109 -23.02 2.05 52.60
CA LYS A 109 -23.97 1.10 53.18
C LYS A 109 -23.28 0.11 54.12
#